data_AF-A0A1Q5IY88-F1
#
_entry.id   AF-A0A1Q5IY88-F1
#
_cell.length_a   1.000
_cell.length_b   1.000
_cell.length_c   1.000
_cell.angle_alpha   90.00
_cell.angle_beta   90.00
_cell.angle_gamma   90.00
#
_symmetry.space_group_name_H-M   'P 1'
#
loop_
_entity.id
_entity.type
_entity.pdbx_description
1 polymer ?
#
loop_
_entity_poly.entity_id
_entity_poly.type
_entity_poly.pdbx_seq_one_letter_code
_entity_poly.pdbx_strand_id
1 'polypeptide(L)'
;MTGDDLTGTVIDALVAFWAATALLVCVAYAFWVFLATAGRSAGRALGPFRAGRADSRVLTIGTEPAHPSYWPAQSWIDTGGAVGRSYRALWTLWRSHWMATVAGRLFLGRRPGTNRRGANAFTRLVMRLVAPGTAVGATAAALLATALHTLVLVVFCALVALVWASWWLTVAVVRGAERVWLLLRGVRTVCPHPRCHRPFPLAAHPCPQCRAVHTALRPGRHGVFRHACRCGARLPSSLLSGRGRTPAECPSCARPLPPSVGTTRVVHVPLIGGSSSGKTMLVAAVVAGLRSWSERGNLTMEFASDADQQDGEALDRQLDRNDWANKTQGDQRAWMILVGRGRRRRLLYLYDPMGESLEQADRVREQQYLAHADGVLFVVDVLADRTVRRALHGADDTLADGARPAAQGPVDTYQGLTGELAALTGGRGDLPVAVVVTKRDVLDRIEALPAPGARVDEWLGAIGLGGLVRGFTHDFKATGFWAVSASAATGTGALDSERRRAAEPVLWLLARSGLRVAALVESRGPVPRQGRRTDTRKQGVRQG
;
A
#
# COMPACT_ATOMS: atom_id res chain seq x y z
N MET A 1 -12.47 56.09 77.08
CA MET A 1 -12.93 55.17 76.02
C MET A 1 -14.40 55.41 75.83
N THR A 2 -14.74 56.13 74.77
CA THR A 2 -16.13 56.33 74.32
C THR A 2 -16.68 54.98 73.82
N GLY A 3 -18.01 54.81 73.81
CA GLY A 3 -18.64 53.55 73.35
C GLY A 3 -18.22 53.11 71.94
N ASP A 4 -17.75 54.05 71.11
CA ASP A 4 -17.22 53.81 69.77
C ASP A 4 -15.85 53.09 69.77
N ASP A 5 -14.97 53.34 70.75
CA ASP A 5 -13.68 52.64 70.87
C ASP A 5 -13.86 51.17 71.29
N LEU A 6 -14.85 50.90 72.15
CA LEU A 6 -15.15 49.58 72.67
C LEU A 6 -15.83 48.68 71.62
N THR A 7 -16.65 49.28 70.76
CA THR A 7 -17.27 48.55 69.64
C THR A 7 -16.26 48.25 68.53
N GLY A 8 -15.38 49.18 68.19
CA GLY A 8 -14.28 48.97 67.24
C GLY A 8 -13.34 47.83 67.67
N THR A 9 -12.86 47.87 68.92
CA THR A 9 -11.95 46.83 69.46
C THR A 9 -12.57 45.44 69.51
N VAL A 10 -13.87 45.31 69.81
CA VAL A 10 -14.58 44.02 69.77
C VAL A 10 -14.74 43.50 68.35
N ILE A 11 -15.02 44.37 67.39
CA ILE A 11 -15.09 44.00 65.96
C ILE A 11 -13.73 43.51 65.46
N ASP A 12 -12.65 44.22 65.77
CA ASP A 12 -11.30 43.83 65.38
C ASP A 12 -10.88 42.48 65.98
N ALA A 13 -11.20 42.25 67.25
CA ALA A 13 -10.94 40.97 67.91
C ALA A 13 -11.73 39.80 67.26
N LEU A 14 -12.99 40.03 66.87
CA LEU A 14 -13.81 39.04 66.16
C LEU A 14 -13.26 38.74 64.76
N VAL A 15 -12.84 39.77 64.02
CA VAL A 15 -12.22 39.63 62.70
C VAL A 15 -10.90 38.85 62.81
N ALA A 16 -10.06 39.18 63.79
CA ALA A 16 -8.81 38.45 64.03
C ALA A 16 -9.06 36.98 64.40
N PHE A 17 -10.07 36.70 65.22
CA PHE A 17 -10.48 35.33 65.56
C PHE A 17 -10.97 34.55 64.34
N TRP A 18 -11.79 35.17 63.48
CA TRP A 18 -12.23 34.54 62.23
C TRP A 18 -11.08 34.30 61.26
N ALA A 19 -10.14 35.25 61.15
CA ALA A 19 -8.95 35.10 60.31
C ALA A 19 -8.06 33.94 60.80
N ALA A 20 -7.80 33.85 62.11
CA ALA A 20 -7.02 32.77 62.70
C ALA A 20 -7.71 31.40 62.51
N THR A 21 -9.02 31.34 62.73
CA THR A 21 -9.84 30.14 62.48
C THR A 21 -9.79 29.74 61.00
N ALA A 22 -9.93 30.70 60.09
CA ALA A 22 -9.88 30.48 58.65
C ALA A 22 -8.52 29.93 58.21
N LEU A 23 -7.43 30.51 58.72
CA LEU A 23 -6.07 30.07 58.43
C LEU A 23 -5.84 28.63 58.91
N LEU A 24 -6.24 28.33 60.15
CA LEU A 24 -6.10 26.99 60.72
C LEU A 24 -6.89 25.94 59.93
N VAL A 25 -8.18 26.20 59.66
CA VAL A 25 -9.03 25.30 58.87
C VAL A 25 -8.47 25.10 57.47
N CYS A 26 -7.99 26.18 56.85
CA CYS A 26 -7.43 26.15 55.51
C CYS A 26 -6.17 25.28 55.43
N VAL A 27 -5.13 25.62 56.19
CA VAL A 27 -3.79 25.04 56.07
C VAL A 27 -3.69 23.67 56.74
N ALA A 28 -4.31 23.47 57.90
CA ALA A 28 -4.14 22.24 58.67
C ALA A 28 -4.99 21.07 58.14
N TYR A 29 -6.09 21.34 57.44
CA TYR A 29 -7.04 20.27 57.10
C TYR A 29 -7.73 20.43 55.74
N ALA A 30 -8.50 21.51 55.52
CA ALA A 30 -9.39 21.60 54.37
C ALA A 30 -8.62 21.51 53.04
N PHE A 31 -7.48 22.20 52.93
CA PHE A 31 -6.63 22.19 51.73
C PHE A 31 -6.21 20.77 51.33
N TRP A 32 -5.69 19.99 52.28
CA TRP A 32 -5.25 18.62 52.05
C TRP A 32 -6.40 17.69 51.69
N VAL A 33 -7.58 17.87 52.30
CA VAL A 33 -8.78 17.10 51.96
C VAL A 33 -9.25 17.38 50.54
N PHE A 34 -9.26 18.65 50.11
CA PHE A 34 -9.60 19.02 48.73
C PHE A 34 -8.60 18.42 47.74
N LEU A 35 -7.30 18.58 47.98
CA LEU A 35 -6.24 18.06 47.11
C LEU A 35 -6.31 16.53 46.99
N ALA A 36 -6.43 15.82 48.10
CA ALA A 36 -6.54 14.35 48.12
C ALA A 36 -7.82 13.86 47.43
N THR A 37 -8.92 14.62 47.51
CA THR A 37 -10.20 14.26 46.86
C THR A 37 -10.12 14.48 45.34
N ALA A 38 -9.53 15.59 44.90
CA ALA A 38 -9.29 15.86 43.48
C ALA A 38 -8.39 14.79 42.85
N GLY A 39 -7.25 14.48 43.49
CA GLY A 39 -6.32 13.46 43.03
C GLY A 39 -6.93 12.06 42.94
N ARG A 40 -7.65 11.61 43.99
CA ARG A 40 -8.34 10.31 43.97
C ARG A 40 -9.43 10.24 42.90
N SER A 41 -10.14 11.34 42.67
CA SER A 41 -11.21 11.40 41.66
C SER A 41 -10.66 11.38 40.23
N ALA A 42 -9.55 12.08 39.99
CA ALA A 42 -8.82 12.03 38.73
C ALA A 42 -8.24 10.63 38.48
N GLY A 43 -7.58 10.02 39.48
CA GLY A 43 -7.04 8.67 39.37
C GLY A 43 -8.11 7.64 39.01
N ARG A 44 -9.28 7.68 39.66
CA ARG A 44 -10.45 6.82 39.32
C ARG A 44 -10.97 7.00 37.90
N ALA A 45 -10.66 8.11 37.22
CA ALA A 45 -11.05 8.37 35.85
C ALA A 45 -10.12 7.76 34.81
N LEU A 46 -8.83 7.66 35.10
CA LEU A 46 -7.77 7.34 34.14
C LEU A 46 -7.63 5.85 33.76
N GLY A 47 -8.51 4.95 34.21
CA GLY A 47 -8.53 3.62 33.58
C GLY A 47 -9.40 2.54 34.21
N PRO A 48 -9.45 1.37 33.55
CA PRO A 48 -9.86 0.11 34.16
C PRO A 48 -8.81 -0.36 35.17
N PHE A 49 -9.22 -0.60 36.41
CA PHE A 49 -8.33 -1.08 37.47
C PHE A 49 -8.12 -2.60 37.48
N ARG A 50 -8.76 -3.33 36.54
CA ARG A 50 -8.72 -4.79 36.47
C ARG A 50 -8.62 -5.26 35.04
N ALA A 51 -7.54 -5.98 34.72
CA ALA A 51 -7.40 -6.68 33.45
C ALA A 51 -8.54 -7.71 33.28
N GLY A 52 -9.01 -7.89 32.04
CA GLY A 52 -10.02 -8.90 31.69
C GLY A 52 -11.48 -8.55 32.02
N ARG A 53 -11.75 -7.42 32.69
CA ARG A 53 -13.12 -6.94 32.90
C ARG A 53 -13.51 -5.96 31.80
N ALA A 54 -14.69 -6.16 31.20
CA ALA A 54 -15.24 -5.23 30.24
C ALA A 54 -15.38 -3.83 30.88
N ASP A 55 -14.86 -2.81 30.21
CA ASP A 55 -14.97 -1.40 30.61
C ASP A 55 -15.65 -0.64 29.48
N SER A 56 -16.84 -0.11 29.76
CA SER A 56 -17.65 0.62 28.79
C SER A 56 -17.00 1.93 28.31
N ARG A 57 -15.93 2.39 28.98
CA ARG A 57 -15.14 3.55 28.55
C ARG A 57 -14.18 3.22 27.41
N VAL A 58 -13.83 1.96 27.22
CA VAL A 58 -12.89 1.55 26.17
C VAL A 58 -13.61 1.58 24.84
N LEU A 59 -13.03 2.32 23.88
CA LEU A 59 -13.58 2.42 22.53
C LEU A 59 -13.76 1.03 21.90
N THR A 60 -14.94 0.81 21.33
CA THR A 60 -15.26 -0.42 20.62
C THR A 60 -14.50 -0.51 19.30
N ILE A 61 -14.30 -1.75 18.84
CA ILE A 61 -13.71 -2.01 17.52
C ILE A 61 -14.69 -1.54 16.45
N GLY A 62 -14.19 -0.76 15.49
CA GLY A 62 -14.98 -0.25 14.36
C GLY A 62 -15.03 -1.25 13.19
N THR A 63 -15.09 -0.70 11.97
CA THR A 63 -15.11 -1.50 10.73
C THR A 63 -13.79 -2.20 10.43
N GLU A 64 -12.67 -1.60 10.82
CA GLU A 64 -11.37 -2.26 10.78
C GLU A 64 -11.29 -3.23 11.98
N PRO A 65 -10.97 -4.52 11.78
CA PRO A 65 -10.96 -5.52 12.84
C PRO A 65 -9.73 -5.41 13.77
N ALA A 66 -9.35 -4.18 14.12
CA ALA A 66 -8.24 -3.82 14.97
C ALA A 66 -8.68 -2.93 16.13
N HIS A 67 -8.06 -3.11 17.29
CA HIS A 67 -8.23 -2.20 18.42
C HIS A 67 -7.66 -0.82 18.08
N PRO A 68 -8.37 0.27 18.40
CA PRO A 68 -7.78 1.60 18.32
C PRO A 68 -6.60 1.70 19.31
N SER A 69 -5.54 2.38 18.89
CA SER A 69 -4.44 2.70 19.79
C SER A 69 -4.92 3.63 20.89
N TYR A 70 -4.35 3.49 22.08
CA TYR A 70 -4.68 4.31 23.25
C TYR A 70 -4.48 5.81 22.98
N TRP A 71 -3.30 6.15 22.45
CA TRP A 71 -2.84 7.54 22.31
C TRP A 71 -3.68 8.46 21.42
N PRO A 72 -4.14 8.06 20.21
CA PRO A 72 -4.90 8.95 19.35
C PRO A 72 -6.38 9.11 19.74
N ALA A 73 -6.92 8.26 20.62
CA ALA A 73 -8.36 8.24 20.88
C ALA A 73 -8.72 8.11 22.37
N GLN A 74 -8.38 6.99 23.02
CA GLN A 74 -8.77 6.72 24.41
C GLN A 74 -8.19 7.73 25.40
N SER A 75 -6.95 8.18 25.17
CA SER A 75 -6.25 9.16 26.02
C SER A 75 -7.04 10.47 26.20
N TRP A 76 -7.74 10.95 25.16
CA TRP A 76 -8.56 12.16 25.22
C TRP A 76 -9.81 11.96 26.08
N ILE A 77 -10.46 10.80 25.95
CA ILE A 77 -11.64 10.44 26.75
C ILE A 77 -11.24 10.34 28.23
N ASP A 78 -10.12 9.68 28.52
CA ASP A 78 -9.62 9.52 29.88
C ASP A 78 -9.18 10.86 30.49
N THR A 79 -8.51 11.71 29.70
CA THR A 79 -8.08 13.07 30.12
C THR A 79 -9.30 13.94 30.42
N GLY A 80 -10.27 14.01 29.51
CA GLY A 80 -11.52 14.74 29.74
C GLY A 80 -12.31 14.20 30.94
N GLY A 81 -12.31 12.87 31.12
CA GLY A 81 -12.90 12.21 32.28
C GLY A 81 -12.22 12.59 33.60
N ALA A 82 -10.88 12.66 33.64
CA ALA A 82 -10.10 13.02 34.80
C ALA A 82 -10.31 14.49 35.20
N VAL A 83 -10.29 15.39 34.22
CA VAL A 83 -10.61 16.81 34.40
C VAL A 83 -12.05 16.95 34.93
N GLY A 84 -13.04 16.42 34.21
CA GLY A 84 -14.45 16.59 34.56
C GLY A 84 -14.85 15.96 35.89
N ARG A 85 -14.25 14.83 36.30
CA ARG A 85 -14.53 14.23 37.62
C ARG A 85 -13.84 14.95 38.77
N SER A 86 -12.62 15.44 38.58
CA SER A 86 -11.89 16.14 39.64
C SER A 86 -12.55 17.48 40.00
N TYR A 87 -12.93 18.30 39.01
CA TYR A 87 -13.66 19.55 39.28
C TYR A 87 -15.05 19.32 39.90
N ARG A 88 -15.80 18.31 39.43
CA ARG A 88 -17.09 17.95 40.06
C ARG A 88 -16.92 17.47 41.50
N ALA A 89 -15.83 16.78 41.81
CA ALA A 89 -15.53 16.34 43.17
C ALA A 89 -15.17 17.53 44.08
N LEU A 90 -14.33 18.46 43.60
CA LEU A 90 -14.01 19.70 44.31
C LEU A 90 -15.26 20.54 44.59
N TRP A 91 -16.09 20.75 43.57
CA TRP A 91 -17.35 21.50 43.69
C TRP A 91 -18.32 20.86 44.68
N THR A 92 -18.54 19.55 44.57
CA THR A 92 -19.43 18.81 45.47
C THR A 92 -18.90 18.84 46.92
N LEU A 93 -17.59 18.67 47.10
CA LEU A 93 -16.96 18.73 48.43
C LEU A 93 -17.09 20.13 49.05
N TRP A 94 -16.87 21.20 48.28
CA TRP A 94 -17.03 22.56 48.77
C TRP A 94 -18.50 22.86 49.10
N ARG A 95 -19.41 22.67 48.14
CA ARG A 95 -20.82 23.05 48.28
C ARG A 95 -21.56 22.19 49.31
N SER A 96 -21.47 20.87 49.19
CA SER A 96 -22.33 19.96 49.96
C SER A 96 -21.72 19.60 51.31
N HIS A 97 -20.41 19.37 51.38
CA HIS A 97 -19.76 19.02 52.64
C HIS A 97 -19.37 20.26 53.43
N TRP A 98 -18.57 21.17 52.88
CA TRP A 98 -18.08 22.31 53.66
C TRP A 98 -19.14 23.38 53.91
N MET A 99 -19.84 23.86 52.88
CA MET A 99 -20.82 24.95 53.03
C MET A 99 -22.12 24.47 53.66
N ALA A 100 -22.81 23.50 53.04
CA ALA A 100 -24.11 23.06 53.53
C ALA A 100 -24.05 22.24 54.83
N THR A 101 -23.02 21.39 54.97
CA THR A 101 -22.93 20.48 56.13
C THR A 101 -22.11 21.06 57.27
N VAL A 102 -20.84 21.40 57.07
CA VAL A 102 -19.96 21.84 58.16
C VAL A 102 -20.32 23.25 58.62
N ALA A 103 -20.19 24.25 57.74
CA ALA A 103 -20.47 25.64 58.08
C ALA A 103 -21.94 25.85 58.43
N GLY A 104 -22.87 25.33 57.60
CA GLY A 104 -24.31 25.40 57.86
C GLY A 104 -24.72 24.85 59.23
N ARG A 105 -24.18 23.71 59.66
CA ARG A 105 -24.45 23.16 61.00
C ARG A 105 -23.86 24.02 62.11
N LEU A 106 -22.65 24.57 61.92
CA LEU A 106 -22.03 25.47 62.90
C LEU A 106 -22.84 26.77 63.09
N PHE A 107 -23.36 27.37 62.01
CA PHE A 107 -24.28 28.51 62.08
C PHE A 107 -25.56 28.18 62.86
N LEU A 108 -26.04 26.94 62.77
CA LEU A 108 -27.19 26.45 63.53
C LEU A 108 -26.84 26.04 64.99
N GLY A 109 -25.58 26.17 65.42
CA GLY A 109 -25.12 25.75 66.75
C GLY A 109 -25.14 24.23 66.94
N ARG A 110 -24.91 23.48 65.87
CA ARG A 110 -24.89 22.01 65.84
C ARG A 110 -23.49 21.49 65.50
N ARG A 111 -23.14 20.32 66.05
CA ARG A 111 -21.85 19.66 65.77
C ARG A 111 -21.81 19.14 64.32
N PRO A 112 -20.76 19.43 63.52
CA PRO A 112 -20.65 19.01 62.13
C PRO A 112 -20.77 17.50 61.91
N GLY A 113 -20.11 16.68 62.74
CA GLY A 113 -20.09 15.22 62.58
C GLY A 113 -21.38 14.50 62.98
N THR A 114 -22.06 14.95 64.03
CA THR A 114 -23.21 14.23 64.62
C THR A 114 -24.56 14.91 64.44
N ASN A 115 -24.60 16.14 63.91
CA ASN A 115 -25.79 16.97 63.78
C ASN A 115 -26.56 17.22 65.10
N ARG A 116 -25.94 16.91 66.25
CA ARG A 116 -26.52 17.18 67.57
C ARG A 116 -26.32 18.65 67.93
N ARG A 117 -27.34 19.28 68.55
CA ARG A 117 -27.25 20.64 69.09
C ARG A 117 -26.20 20.70 70.21
N GLY A 118 -25.52 21.84 70.35
CA GLY A 118 -24.63 22.09 71.48
C GLY A 118 -25.36 21.95 72.82
N ALA A 119 -24.74 21.24 73.76
CA ALA A 119 -25.34 20.87 75.05
C ALA A 119 -25.76 22.10 75.87
N ASN A 120 -25.02 23.20 75.76
CA ASN A 120 -25.19 24.41 76.58
C ASN A 120 -25.19 25.66 75.68
N ALA A 121 -25.75 26.78 76.17
CA ALA A 121 -25.78 28.04 75.44
C ALA A 121 -24.38 28.51 75.00
N PHE A 122 -23.39 28.38 75.89
CA PHE A 122 -21.98 28.70 75.59
C PHE A 122 -21.44 27.91 74.39
N THR A 123 -21.64 26.58 74.36
CA THR A 123 -21.16 25.74 73.24
C THR A 123 -21.83 26.11 71.90
N ARG A 124 -23.09 26.55 71.93
CA ARG A 124 -23.80 27.01 70.73
C ARG A 124 -23.27 28.35 70.25
N LEU A 125 -22.94 29.26 71.17
CA LEU A 125 -22.32 30.54 70.86
C LEU A 125 -20.95 30.34 70.22
N VAL A 126 -20.08 29.52 70.81
CA VAL A 126 -18.75 29.20 70.25
C VAL A 126 -18.85 28.61 68.84
N MET A 127 -19.78 27.67 68.60
CA MET A 127 -19.98 27.11 67.25
C MET A 127 -20.39 28.17 66.23
N ARG A 128 -21.28 29.10 66.60
CA ARG A 128 -21.70 30.20 65.73
C ARG A 128 -20.55 31.17 65.47
N LEU A 129 -19.72 31.45 66.48
CA LEU A 129 -18.55 32.32 66.35
C LEU A 129 -17.47 31.70 65.44
N VAL A 130 -17.29 30.38 65.45
CA VAL A 130 -16.31 29.68 64.60
C VAL A 130 -16.81 29.50 63.15
N ALA A 131 -18.13 29.58 62.91
CA ALA A 131 -18.74 29.29 61.62
C ALA A 131 -18.25 30.19 60.45
N PRO A 132 -18.18 31.54 60.59
CA PRO A 132 -17.69 32.41 59.52
C PRO A 132 -16.23 32.11 59.15
N GLY A 133 -15.35 32.01 60.16
CA GLY A 133 -13.95 31.64 59.94
C GLY A 133 -13.81 30.28 59.25
N THR A 134 -14.62 29.29 59.62
CA THR A 134 -14.62 27.97 58.95
C THR A 134 -15.07 28.06 57.49
N ALA A 135 -16.11 28.85 57.19
CA ALA A 135 -16.61 29.03 55.83
C ALA A 135 -15.59 29.74 54.93
N VAL A 136 -14.97 30.81 55.46
CA VAL A 136 -13.90 31.55 54.76
C VAL A 136 -12.67 30.66 54.56
N GLY A 137 -12.23 29.94 55.60
CA GLY A 137 -11.09 29.02 55.53
C GLY A 137 -11.30 27.87 54.55
N ALA A 138 -12.49 27.26 54.53
CA ALA A 138 -12.82 26.22 53.58
C ALA A 138 -12.91 26.73 52.13
N THR A 139 -13.39 27.96 51.93
CA THR A 139 -13.44 28.59 50.60
C THR A 139 -12.05 28.95 50.11
N ALA A 140 -11.20 29.53 50.96
CA ALA A 140 -9.79 29.77 50.65
C ALA A 140 -9.08 28.46 50.31
N ALA A 141 -9.23 27.41 51.13
CA ALA A 141 -8.68 26.09 50.85
C ALA A 141 -9.15 25.51 49.51
N ALA A 142 -10.44 25.63 49.19
CA ALA A 142 -10.99 25.18 47.91
C ALA A 142 -10.36 25.93 46.74
N LEU A 143 -10.18 27.25 46.85
CA LEU A 143 -9.53 28.07 45.82
C LEU A 143 -8.05 27.69 45.64
N LEU A 144 -7.27 27.61 46.73
CA LEU A 144 -5.86 27.21 46.66
C LEU A 144 -5.69 25.80 46.10
N ALA A 145 -6.48 24.83 46.57
CA ALA A 145 -6.43 23.46 46.07
C ALA A 145 -6.87 23.37 44.60
N THR A 146 -7.86 24.15 44.18
CA THR A 146 -8.29 24.24 42.77
C THR A 146 -7.20 24.85 41.90
N ALA A 147 -6.53 25.91 42.35
CA ALA A 147 -5.43 26.53 41.62
C ALA A 147 -4.26 25.55 41.42
N LEU A 148 -3.82 24.89 42.49
CA LEU A 148 -2.75 23.88 42.42
C LEU A 148 -3.14 22.69 41.55
N HIS A 149 -4.36 22.17 41.71
CA HIS A 149 -4.85 21.05 40.89
C HIS A 149 -4.98 21.44 39.42
N THR A 150 -5.41 22.66 39.13
CA THR A 150 -5.45 23.20 37.76
C THR A 150 -4.06 23.27 37.16
N LEU A 151 -3.06 23.74 37.91
CA LEU A 151 -1.66 23.75 37.46
C LEU A 151 -1.17 22.34 37.12
N VAL A 152 -1.43 21.36 37.98
CA VAL A 152 -1.07 19.95 37.75
C VAL A 152 -1.78 19.40 36.51
N LEU A 153 -3.07 19.70 36.32
CA LEU A 153 -3.81 19.30 35.13
C LEU A 153 -3.28 19.95 33.85
N VAL A 154 -2.88 21.23 33.90
CA VAL A 154 -2.26 21.92 32.75
C VAL A 154 -0.96 21.22 32.35
N VAL A 155 -0.10 20.88 33.32
CA VAL A 155 1.13 20.13 33.06
C VAL A 155 0.81 18.75 32.48
N PHE A 156 -0.16 18.03 33.05
CA PHE A 156 -0.61 16.73 32.54
C PHE A 156 -1.11 16.83 31.09
N CYS A 157 -1.97 17.80 30.78
CA CYS A 157 -2.48 18.04 29.43
C CYS A 157 -1.35 18.40 28.46
N ALA A 158 -0.37 19.20 28.88
CA ALA A 158 0.80 19.53 28.06
C ALA A 158 1.64 18.28 27.73
N LEU A 159 1.85 17.39 28.71
CA LEU A 159 2.55 16.11 28.49
C LEU A 159 1.76 15.18 27.54
N VAL A 160 0.44 15.07 27.71
CA VAL A 160 -0.43 14.30 26.79
C VAL A 160 -0.38 14.88 25.38
N ALA A 161 -0.42 16.21 25.24
CA ALA A 161 -0.32 16.89 23.96
C ALA A 161 1.04 16.64 23.28
N LEU A 162 2.15 16.64 24.04
CA LEU A 162 3.47 16.29 23.54
C LEU A 162 3.52 14.85 23.02
N VAL A 163 2.99 13.89 23.79
CA VAL A 163 2.92 12.49 23.35
C VAL A 163 2.08 12.36 22.08
N TRP A 164 0.94 13.07 21.99
CA TRP A 164 0.08 13.07 20.81
C TRP A 164 0.77 13.67 19.58
N ALA A 165 1.47 14.80 19.75
CA ALA A 165 2.27 15.41 18.70
C ALA A 165 3.38 14.45 18.22
N SER A 166 4.10 13.80 19.14
CA SER A 166 5.12 12.82 18.81
C SER A 166 4.55 11.61 18.04
N TRP A 167 3.34 11.16 18.42
CA TRP A 167 2.64 10.08 17.74
C TRP A 167 2.32 10.44 16.28
N TRP A 168 1.69 11.60 16.06
CA TRP A 168 1.35 12.04 14.71
C TRP A 168 2.58 12.34 13.85
N LEU A 169 3.62 12.92 14.44
CA LEU A 169 4.90 13.11 13.77
C LEU A 169 5.47 11.76 13.32
N THR A 170 5.46 10.74 14.18
CA THR A 170 5.94 9.40 13.82
C THR A 170 5.08 8.78 12.72
N VAL A 171 3.74 8.92 12.78
CA VAL A 171 2.84 8.47 11.70
C VAL A 171 3.20 9.16 10.38
N ALA A 172 3.39 10.49 10.39
CA ALA A 172 3.73 11.26 9.20
C ALA A 172 5.09 10.84 8.62
N VAL A 173 6.11 10.68 9.47
CA VAL A 173 7.46 10.24 9.07
C VAL A 173 7.43 8.85 8.45
N VAL A 174 6.79 7.87 9.10
CA VAL A 174 6.75 6.50 8.59
C VAL A 174 5.98 6.44 7.26
N ARG A 175 4.83 7.13 7.15
CA ARG A 175 4.06 7.16 5.89
C ARG A 175 4.78 7.92 4.78
N GLY A 176 5.49 9.00 5.12
CA GLY A 176 6.32 9.75 4.21
C GLY A 176 7.46 8.88 3.66
N ALA A 177 8.20 8.21 4.55
CA ALA A 177 9.29 7.32 4.19
C ALA A 177 8.82 6.17 3.28
N GLU A 178 7.69 5.54 3.58
CA GLU A 178 7.10 4.50 2.72
C GLU A 178 6.73 5.05 1.33
N ARG A 179 6.06 6.20 1.27
CA ARG A 179 5.68 6.84 0.00
C ARG A 179 6.89 7.18 -0.85
N VAL A 180 7.91 7.80 -0.24
CA VAL A 180 9.17 8.13 -0.92
C VAL A 180 9.84 6.85 -1.42
N TRP A 181 9.89 5.79 -0.62
CA TRP A 181 10.46 4.51 -1.03
C TRP A 181 9.73 3.87 -2.23
N LEU A 182 8.39 3.88 -2.20
CA LEU A 182 7.56 3.37 -3.31
C LEU A 182 7.74 4.19 -4.58
N LEU A 183 7.80 5.52 -4.46
CA LEU A 183 8.03 6.44 -5.57
C LEU A 183 9.42 6.24 -6.20
N LEU A 184 10.47 6.19 -5.39
CA LEU A 184 11.86 5.95 -5.84
C LEU A 184 12.02 4.60 -6.54
N ARG A 185 11.20 3.60 -6.19
CA ARG A 185 11.19 2.29 -6.83
C ARG A 185 10.21 2.16 -7.99
N GLY A 186 9.39 3.18 -8.26
CA GLY A 186 8.36 3.15 -9.30
C GLY A 186 7.32 2.04 -9.09
N VAL A 187 7.03 1.70 -7.82
CA VAL A 187 6.08 0.63 -7.50
C VAL A 187 4.67 1.13 -7.78
N ARG A 188 4.00 0.49 -8.73
CA ARG A 188 2.58 0.66 -9.01
C ARG A 188 1.88 -0.66 -8.72
N THR A 189 0.80 -0.59 -7.95
CA THR A 189 0.02 -1.75 -7.52
C THR A 189 -1.25 -1.84 -8.32
N VAL A 190 -1.21 -2.65 -9.37
CA VAL A 190 -2.37 -3.05 -10.17
C VAL A 190 -2.65 -4.52 -9.88
N CYS A 191 -3.93 -4.89 -9.85
CA CYS A 191 -4.31 -6.28 -9.67
C CYS A 191 -3.80 -7.13 -10.84
N PRO A 192 -2.97 -8.16 -10.61
CA PRO A 192 -2.50 -9.02 -11.68
C PRO A 192 -3.60 -9.97 -12.16
N HIS A 193 -4.65 -10.19 -11.37
CA HIS A 193 -5.64 -11.22 -11.69
C HIS A 193 -6.49 -10.88 -12.92
N PRO A 194 -6.81 -11.89 -13.75
CA PRO A 194 -7.65 -11.71 -14.94
C PRO A 194 -9.00 -11.10 -14.58
N ARG A 195 -9.51 -10.24 -15.47
CA ARG A 195 -10.77 -9.48 -15.32
C ARG A 195 -10.83 -8.45 -14.18
N CYS A 196 -9.78 -8.34 -13.34
CA CYS A 196 -9.76 -7.35 -12.27
C CYS A 196 -9.01 -6.09 -12.70
N HIS A 197 -7.70 -6.17 -12.93
CA HIS A 197 -6.81 -5.09 -13.39
C HIS A 197 -6.99 -3.71 -12.72
N ARG A 198 -7.65 -3.63 -11.55
CA ARG A 198 -7.88 -2.37 -10.86
C ARG A 198 -6.63 -1.94 -10.10
N PRO A 199 -6.24 -0.66 -10.15
CA PRO A 199 -5.22 -0.13 -9.26
C PRO A 199 -5.74 -0.13 -7.82
N PHE A 200 -4.86 -0.42 -6.87
CA PHE A 200 -5.19 -0.36 -5.45
C PHE A 200 -4.03 0.26 -4.66
N PRO A 201 -4.26 1.25 -3.78
CA PRO A 201 -3.18 1.92 -3.04
C PRO A 201 -2.64 1.10 -1.87
N LEU A 202 -3.42 0.13 -1.37
CA LEU A 202 -3.07 -0.75 -0.26
C LEU A 202 -3.80 -2.09 -0.44
N ALA A 203 -3.07 -3.19 -0.26
CA ALA A 203 -3.66 -4.52 -0.28
C ALA A 203 -4.48 -4.79 0.99
N ALA A 204 -5.45 -5.69 0.91
CA ALA A 204 -6.14 -6.20 2.08
C ALA A 204 -5.28 -7.30 2.73
N HIS A 205 -5.22 -7.34 4.05
CA HIS A 205 -4.35 -8.27 4.78
C HIS A 205 -5.16 -9.14 5.73
N PRO A 206 -5.41 -10.43 5.41
CA PRO A 206 -6.05 -11.34 6.34
C PRO A 206 -5.14 -11.63 7.54
N CYS A 207 -5.73 -11.62 8.74
CA CYS A 207 -5.03 -11.99 9.96
C CYS A 207 -4.58 -13.46 9.92
N PRO A 208 -3.31 -13.77 10.22
CA PRO A 208 -2.81 -15.15 10.19
C PRO A 208 -3.47 -16.06 11.23
N GLN A 209 -4.04 -15.50 12.31
CA GLN A 209 -4.69 -16.28 13.38
C GLN A 209 -6.19 -16.45 13.17
N CYS A 210 -6.92 -15.36 12.86
CA CYS A 210 -8.39 -15.39 12.81
C CYS A 210 -8.99 -15.08 11.43
N ARG A 211 -8.14 -14.91 10.40
CA ARG A 211 -8.53 -14.59 9.01
C ARG A 211 -9.35 -13.31 8.82
N ALA A 212 -9.56 -12.50 9.86
CA ALA A 212 -10.20 -11.20 9.72
C ALA A 212 -9.39 -10.30 8.77
N VAL A 213 -10.08 -9.67 7.82
CA VAL A 213 -9.44 -8.90 6.74
C VAL A 213 -9.20 -7.46 7.18
N HIS A 214 -7.93 -7.07 7.21
CA HIS A 214 -7.49 -5.71 7.52
C HIS A 214 -7.34 -4.90 6.23
N THR A 215 -8.20 -3.92 6.00
CA THR A 215 -8.19 -3.09 4.77
C THR A 215 -7.44 -1.78 4.98
N ALA A 216 -7.24 -1.37 6.22
CA ALA A 216 -6.58 -0.14 6.59
C ALA A 216 -5.27 -0.39 7.38
N LEU A 217 -4.52 -1.45 7.04
CA LEU A 217 -3.24 -1.82 7.68
C LEU A 217 -2.10 -0.85 7.29
N ARG A 218 -2.21 0.39 7.78
CA ARG A 218 -1.28 1.50 7.58
C ARG A 218 -1.03 2.24 8.89
N PRO A 219 0.11 2.94 9.07
CA PRO A 219 0.36 3.72 10.28
C PRO A 219 -0.77 4.73 10.51
N GLY A 220 -1.33 4.76 11.72
CA GLY A 220 -2.44 5.65 12.05
C GLY A 220 -3.14 5.29 13.36
N ARG A 221 -4.46 5.44 13.40
CA ARG A 221 -5.26 5.34 14.64
C ARG A 221 -5.22 3.98 15.32
N HIS A 222 -4.99 2.89 14.59
CA HIS A 222 -4.89 1.52 15.16
C HIS A 222 -3.45 1.13 15.53
N GLY A 223 -2.48 2.03 15.33
CA GLY A 223 -1.08 1.82 15.65
C GLY A 223 -0.13 2.38 14.59
N VAL A 224 1.07 2.78 15.02
CA VAL A 224 2.13 3.29 14.13
C VAL A 224 2.85 2.16 13.41
N PHE A 225 3.35 1.18 14.17
CA PHE A 225 4.18 0.07 13.64
C PHE A 225 3.44 -1.26 13.56
N ARG A 226 2.45 -1.47 14.44
CA ARG A 226 1.63 -2.69 14.50
C ARG A 226 0.20 -2.35 14.87
N HIS A 227 -0.76 -3.08 14.30
CA HIS A 227 -2.17 -3.08 14.70
C HIS A 227 -2.44 -4.32 15.53
N ALA A 228 -3.20 -4.17 16.62
CA ALA A 228 -3.68 -5.29 17.42
C ALA A 228 -5.03 -5.74 16.85
N CYS A 229 -5.09 -6.90 16.21
CA CYS A 229 -6.32 -7.51 15.74
C CYS A 229 -7.25 -7.83 16.92
N ARG A 230 -8.55 -7.95 16.67
CA ARG A 230 -9.55 -8.40 17.64
C ARG A 230 -9.23 -9.74 18.32
N CYS A 231 -8.45 -10.59 17.68
CA CYS A 231 -8.01 -11.88 18.22
C CYS A 231 -6.71 -11.79 19.06
N GLY A 232 -6.10 -10.61 19.18
CA GLY A 232 -4.83 -10.41 19.87
C GLY A 232 -3.59 -10.45 18.97
N ALA A 233 -3.70 -10.96 17.73
CA ALA A 233 -2.60 -10.95 16.76
C ALA A 233 -2.07 -9.53 16.52
N ARG A 234 -0.75 -9.38 16.39
CA ARG A 234 -0.11 -8.08 16.09
C ARG A 234 0.38 -8.04 14.65
N LEU A 235 -0.36 -7.36 13.78
CA LEU A 235 -0.02 -7.23 12.37
C LEU A 235 0.85 -5.99 12.13
N PRO A 236 1.97 -6.08 11.38
CA PRO A 236 2.79 -4.93 11.04
C PRO A 236 2.04 -3.96 10.11
N SER A 237 2.05 -2.67 10.44
CA SER A 237 1.30 -1.63 9.71
C SER A 237 2.11 -0.92 8.61
N SER A 238 3.42 -1.16 8.48
CA SER A 238 4.25 -0.56 7.44
C SER A 238 5.20 -1.57 6.79
N LEU A 239 5.67 -1.30 5.57
CA LEU A 239 6.71 -2.06 4.88
C LEU A 239 7.99 -2.10 5.71
N LEU A 240 8.32 -1.01 6.41
CA LEU A 240 9.47 -0.91 7.31
C LEU A 240 9.32 -1.83 8.53
N SER A 241 8.09 -2.04 9.02
CA SER A 241 7.82 -2.97 10.13
C SER A 241 7.50 -4.39 9.68
N GLY A 242 7.49 -4.67 8.38
CA GLY A 242 7.32 -6.01 7.81
C GLY A 242 5.93 -6.32 7.22
N ARG A 243 5.09 -5.32 6.91
CA ARG A 243 3.78 -5.51 6.25
C ARG A 243 3.86 -6.38 5.00
N GLY A 244 4.90 -6.23 4.20
CA GLY A 244 5.11 -7.03 2.99
C GLY A 244 5.32 -8.54 3.22
N ARG A 245 5.51 -8.99 4.47
CA ARG A 245 5.59 -10.42 4.84
C ARG A 245 4.25 -10.99 5.31
N THR A 246 3.22 -10.15 5.40
CA THR A 246 1.87 -10.59 5.77
C THR A 246 1.15 -11.01 4.50
N PRO A 247 0.36 -12.10 4.51
CA PRO A 247 -0.48 -12.45 3.38
C PRO A 247 -1.30 -11.24 2.91
N ALA A 248 -1.44 -11.12 1.59
CA ALA A 248 -2.10 -9.99 0.95
C ALA A 248 -3.14 -10.51 -0.04
N GLU A 249 -4.24 -9.78 -0.16
CA GLU A 249 -5.33 -10.06 -1.07
C GLU A 249 -5.74 -8.77 -1.80
N CYS A 250 -6.26 -8.94 -3.01
CA CYS A 250 -6.78 -7.80 -3.77
C CYS A 250 -8.05 -7.26 -3.09
N PRO A 251 -8.15 -5.96 -2.77
CA PRO A 251 -9.34 -5.40 -2.14
C PRO A 251 -10.58 -5.40 -3.05
N SER A 252 -10.42 -5.61 -4.36
CA SER A 252 -11.53 -5.64 -5.32
C SER A 252 -12.03 -7.03 -5.66
N CYS A 253 -11.14 -8.02 -5.83
CA CYS A 253 -11.52 -9.39 -6.20
C CYS A 253 -11.26 -10.44 -5.11
N ALA A 254 -10.75 -10.05 -3.95
CA ALA A 254 -10.43 -10.92 -2.80
C ALA A 254 -9.49 -12.10 -3.09
N ARG A 255 -8.85 -12.15 -4.27
CA ARG A 255 -7.88 -13.18 -4.61
C ARG A 255 -6.51 -12.89 -3.98
N PRO A 256 -5.76 -13.94 -3.59
CA PRO A 256 -4.44 -13.79 -2.97
C PRO A 256 -3.46 -13.08 -3.92
N LEU A 257 -2.59 -12.26 -3.36
CA LEU A 257 -1.54 -11.55 -4.08
C LEU A 257 -0.18 -12.13 -3.69
N PRO A 258 0.73 -12.34 -4.66
CA PRO A 258 2.10 -12.73 -4.35
C PRO A 258 2.81 -11.74 -3.41
N PRO A 259 3.73 -12.19 -2.54
CA PRO A 259 4.40 -11.33 -1.55
C PRO A 259 5.18 -10.15 -2.14
N SER A 260 5.61 -10.27 -3.39
CA SER A 260 6.35 -9.23 -4.13
C SER A 260 5.45 -8.09 -4.64
N VAL A 261 4.13 -8.30 -4.71
CA VAL A 261 3.16 -7.28 -5.13
C VAL A 261 3.10 -6.19 -4.05
N GLY A 262 3.29 -4.94 -4.48
CA GLY A 262 3.31 -3.77 -3.58
C GLY A 262 4.65 -3.48 -2.92
N THR A 263 5.67 -4.29 -3.15
CA THR A 263 7.06 -4.01 -2.75
C THR A 263 8.01 -3.89 -3.95
N THR A 264 7.64 -4.50 -5.08
CA THR A 264 8.43 -4.52 -6.31
C THR A 264 7.62 -3.91 -7.44
N ARG A 265 8.30 -3.20 -8.36
CA ARG A 265 7.66 -2.70 -9.58
C ARG A 265 7.24 -3.89 -10.44
N VAL A 266 5.95 -3.96 -10.72
CA VAL A 266 5.37 -4.89 -11.69
C VAL A 266 5.66 -4.36 -13.10
N VAL A 267 5.99 -5.26 -14.02
CA VAL A 267 6.19 -4.95 -15.44
C VAL A 267 5.20 -5.81 -16.23
N HIS A 268 4.16 -5.18 -16.77
CA HIS A 268 3.12 -5.87 -17.53
C HIS A 268 3.54 -6.03 -18.98
N VAL A 269 3.70 -7.27 -19.44
CA VAL A 269 4.09 -7.60 -20.81
C VAL A 269 3.08 -8.58 -21.42
N PRO A 270 2.01 -8.08 -22.05
CA PRO A 270 1.10 -8.92 -22.82
C PRO A 270 1.76 -9.45 -24.11
N LEU A 271 1.40 -10.68 -24.47
CA LEU A 271 1.74 -11.29 -25.74
C LEU A 271 0.63 -11.05 -26.75
N ILE A 272 0.97 -10.53 -27.92
CA ILE A 272 0.02 -10.23 -29.00
C ILE A 272 0.45 -10.96 -30.26
N GLY A 273 -0.44 -11.71 -30.89
CA GLY A 273 -0.13 -12.56 -32.04
C GLY A 273 -1.35 -13.35 -32.48
N GLY A 274 -1.39 -13.78 -33.74
CA GLY A 274 -2.47 -14.64 -34.26
C GLY A 274 -2.64 -15.93 -33.44
N SER A 275 -3.81 -16.58 -33.52
CA SER A 275 -3.98 -17.93 -32.99
C SER A 275 -2.98 -18.87 -33.69
N SER A 276 -2.34 -19.79 -32.94
CA SER A 276 -1.26 -20.67 -33.44
C SER A 276 0.05 -20.00 -33.90
N SER A 277 0.24 -18.70 -33.64
CA SER A 277 1.53 -18.01 -33.89
C SER A 277 2.69 -18.45 -32.99
N GLY A 278 2.43 -19.33 -32.01
CA GLY A 278 3.45 -19.84 -31.08
C GLY A 278 3.58 -19.04 -29.78
N LYS A 279 2.60 -18.20 -29.39
CA LYS A 279 2.62 -17.42 -28.13
C LYS A 279 2.93 -18.28 -26.89
N THR A 280 2.19 -19.38 -26.70
CA THR A 280 2.35 -20.26 -25.54
C THR A 280 3.73 -20.94 -25.52
N MET A 281 4.22 -21.40 -26.67
CA MET A 281 5.58 -21.94 -26.81
C MET A 281 6.65 -20.88 -26.54
N LEU A 282 6.41 -19.64 -26.98
CA LEU A 282 7.32 -18.53 -26.72
C LEU A 282 7.40 -18.19 -25.23
N VAL A 283 6.28 -18.25 -24.49
CA VAL A 283 6.32 -18.10 -23.02
C VAL A 283 7.19 -19.17 -22.39
N ALA A 284 7.01 -20.44 -22.78
CA ALA A 284 7.84 -21.54 -22.29
C ALA A 284 9.33 -21.28 -22.55
N ALA A 285 9.67 -20.89 -23.78
CA ALA A 285 11.03 -20.60 -24.20
C ALA A 285 11.63 -19.39 -23.45
N VAL A 286 10.85 -18.34 -23.20
CA VAL A 286 11.25 -17.19 -22.37
C VAL A 286 11.55 -17.63 -20.93
N VAL A 287 10.68 -18.45 -20.32
CA VAL A 287 10.87 -18.95 -18.95
C VAL A 287 12.13 -19.80 -18.86
N ALA A 288 12.31 -20.76 -19.77
CA ALA A 288 13.51 -21.59 -19.86
C ALA A 288 14.77 -20.74 -20.10
N GLY A 289 14.68 -19.71 -20.94
CA GLY A 289 15.74 -18.76 -21.18
C GLY A 289 16.14 -17.96 -19.93
N LEU A 290 15.17 -17.40 -19.22
CA LEU A 290 15.41 -16.68 -17.96
C LEU A 290 16.05 -17.59 -16.90
N ARG A 291 15.61 -18.86 -16.81
CA ARG A 291 16.23 -19.86 -15.95
C ARG A 291 17.70 -20.13 -16.34
N SER A 292 17.99 -20.32 -17.63
CA SER A 292 19.37 -20.50 -18.15
C SER A 292 20.27 -19.30 -17.84
N TRP A 293 19.76 -18.07 -17.98
CA TRP A 293 20.49 -16.86 -17.57
C TRP A 293 20.71 -16.81 -16.05
N SER A 294 19.78 -17.31 -15.25
CA SER A 294 19.87 -17.37 -13.79
C SER A 294 20.93 -18.36 -13.31
N GLU A 295 20.95 -19.58 -13.88
CA GLU A 295 21.90 -20.65 -13.53
C GLU A 295 23.35 -20.26 -13.79
N ARG A 296 23.60 -19.42 -14.80
CA ARG A 296 24.91 -18.87 -15.13
C ARG A 296 25.32 -17.68 -14.24
N GLY A 297 24.50 -17.30 -13.25
CA GLY A 297 24.77 -16.19 -12.34
C GLY A 297 24.59 -14.80 -12.94
N ASN A 298 24.00 -14.67 -14.13
CA ASN A 298 23.80 -13.37 -14.78
C ASN A 298 22.59 -12.62 -14.23
N LEU A 299 21.58 -13.32 -13.74
CA LEU A 299 20.40 -12.72 -13.11
C LEU A 299 19.88 -13.65 -12.02
N THR A 300 18.87 -13.20 -11.28
CA THR A 300 18.10 -14.06 -10.38
C THR A 300 16.69 -14.20 -10.94
N MET A 301 16.18 -15.43 -10.98
CA MET A 301 14.82 -15.73 -11.38
C MET A 301 14.15 -16.57 -10.29
N GLU A 302 12.99 -16.11 -9.82
CA GLU A 302 12.15 -16.81 -8.84
C GLU A 302 10.71 -16.74 -9.34
N PHE A 303 9.93 -17.81 -9.21
CA PHE A 303 8.48 -17.73 -9.42
C PHE A 303 7.84 -16.90 -8.30
N ALA A 304 6.78 -16.15 -8.60
CA ALA A 304 6.17 -15.25 -7.63
C ALA A 304 5.32 -15.99 -6.58
N SER A 305 4.84 -17.18 -6.91
CA SER A 305 4.06 -18.05 -6.03
C SER A 305 4.34 -19.53 -6.31
N ASP A 306 3.99 -20.39 -5.35
CA ASP A 306 4.09 -21.85 -5.50
C ASP A 306 3.19 -22.36 -6.65
N ALA A 307 2.08 -21.68 -6.92
CA ALA A 307 1.20 -22.00 -8.05
C ALA A 307 1.90 -21.74 -9.39
N ASP A 308 2.55 -20.58 -9.54
CA ASP A 308 3.35 -20.28 -10.75
C ASP A 308 4.48 -21.30 -10.96
N GLN A 309 5.10 -21.77 -9.86
CA GLN A 309 6.14 -22.79 -9.92
C GLN A 309 5.59 -24.14 -10.41
N GLN A 310 4.48 -24.60 -9.83
CA GLN A 310 3.83 -25.85 -10.22
C GLN A 310 3.38 -25.83 -11.68
N ASP A 311 2.86 -24.68 -12.14
CA ASP A 311 2.50 -24.48 -13.54
C ASP A 311 3.74 -24.57 -14.45
N GLY A 312 4.88 -24.01 -14.01
CA GLY A 312 6.18 -24.13 -14.68
C GLY A 312 6.61 -25.58 -14.86
N GLU A 313 6.58 -26.34 -13.77
CA GLU A 313 6.96 -27.76 -13.78
C GLU A 313 5.98 -28.63 -14.59
N ALA A 314 4.69 -28.26 -14.63
CA ALA A 314 3.73 -28.95 -15.48
C ALA A 314 3.98 -28.69 -16.97
N LEU A 315 4.31 -27.45 -17.33
CA LEU A 315 4.65 -27.07 -18.70
C LEU A 315 5.95 -27.74 -19.17
N ASP A 316 6.99 -27.74 -18.32
CA ASP A 316 8.26 -28.43 -18.61
C ASP A 316 8.01 -29.92 -18.89
N ARG A 317 7.27 -30.62 -18.02
CA ARG A 317 6.90 -32.05 -18.21
C ARG A 317 6.11 -32.31 -19.49
N GLN A 318 5.30 -31.36 -19.93
CA GLN A 318 4.51 -31.48 -21.14
C GLN A 318 5.39 -31.36 -22.39
N LEU A 319 6.32 -30.41 -22.37
CA LEU A 319 7.28 -30.18 -23.45
C LEU A 319 8.25 -31.36 -23.58
N ASP A 320 8.66 -31.96 -22.46
CA ASP A 320 9.52 -33.17 -22.49
C ASP A 320 8.82 -34.40 -23.07
N ARG A 321 7.48 -34.46 -23.02
CA ARG A 321 6.71 -35.62 -23.50
C ARG A 321 6.26 -35.52 -24.94
N ASN A 322 5.91 -34.31 -25.39
CA ASN A 322 5.26 -34.12 -26.68
C ASN A 322 6.02 -33.14 -27.59
N ASP A 323 7.16 -32.58 -27.18
CA ASP A 323 7.89 -31.50 -27.86
C ASP A 323 7.08 -30.22 -28.16
N TRP A 324 5.79 -30.18 -27.79
CA TRP A 324 4.90 -29.03 -27.92
C TRP A 324 3.97 -28.85 -26.73
N ALA A 325 3.64 -27.59 -26.43
CA ALA A 325 2.59 -27.24 -25.48
C ALA A 325 1.21 -27.41 -26.13
N ASN A 326 0.28 -28.08 -25.44
CA ASN A 326 -1.11 -28.20 -25.91
C ASN A 326 -1.76 -26.82 -25.95
N LYS A 327 -2.73 -26.66 -26.85
CA LYS A 327 -3.58 -25.47 -26.89
C LYS A 327 -4.16 -25.22 -25.50
N THR A 328 -3.96 -24.02 -24.97
CA THR A 328 -4.46 -23.61 -23.66
C THR A 328 -5.98 -23.74 -23.62
N GLN A 329 -6.48 -24.77 -22.94
CA GLN A 329 -7.90 -24.93 -22.60
C GLN A 329 -8.08 -24.48 -21.14
N GLY A 330 -8.94 -23.50 -20.88
CA GLY A 330 -9.25 -23.00 -19.53
C GLY A 330 -8.92 -21.52 -19.28
N ASP A 331 -9.11 -21.09 -18.03
CA ASP A 331 -9.02 -19.69 -17.61
C ASP A 331 -7.63 -19.09 -17.89
N GLN A 332 -7.64 -17.80 -18.23
CA GLN A 332 -6.55 -17.00 -18.78
C GLN A 332 -5.23 -17.17 -18.00
N ARG A 333 -4.16 -17.69 -18.63
CA ARG A 333 -2.90 -18.04 -17.95
C ARG A 333 -1.90 -16.88 -17.98
N ALA A 334 -1.53 -16.40 -16.80
CA ALA A 334 -0.50 -15.41 -16.60
C ALA A 334 0.65 -15.99 -15.79
N TRP A 335 1.88 -15.63 -16.14
CA TRP A 335 3.08 -16.05 -15.42
C TRP A 335 3.66 -14.89 -14.65
N MET A 336 3.80 -15.08 -13.34
CA MET A 336 4.41 -14.09 -12.45
C MET A 336 5.82 -14.51 -12.07
N ILE A 337 6.81 -13.77 -12.54
CA ILE A 337 8.23 -14.12 -12.39
C ILE A 337 8.98 -12.93 -11.79
N LEU A 338 9.63 -13.15 -10.66
CA LEU A 338 10.52 -12.17 -10.06
C LEU A 338 11.90 -12.25 -10.71
N VAL A 339 12.25 -11.25 -11.51
CA VAL A 339 13.54 -11.14 -12.20
C VAL A 339 14.40 -10.07 -11.53
N GLY A 340 15.63 -10.41 -11.16
CA GLY A 340 16.54 -9.52 -10.46
C GLY A 340 17.94 -9.48 -11.05
N ARG A 341 18.62 -8.35 -10.88
CA ARG A 341 20.05 -8.19 -11.15
C ARG A 341 20.66 -7.18 -10.18
N GLY A 342 21.61 -7.64 -9.38
CA GLY A 342 22.13 -6.88 -8.24
C GLY A 342 21.03 -6.53 -7.23
N ARG A 343 20.92 -5.24 -6.86
CA ARG A 343 19.93 -4.76 -5.87
C ARG A 343 18.54 -4.47 -6.46
N ARG A 344 18.37 -4.55 -7.79
CA ARG A 344 17.10 -4.23 -8.46
C ARG A 344 16.36 -5.52 -8.83
N ARG A 345 15.06 -5.55 -8.54
CA ARG A 345 14.14 -6.63 -8.90
C ARG A 345 12.92 -6.07 -9.61
N ARG A 346 12.30 -6.87 -10.48
CA ARG A 346 11.06 -6.58 -11.20
C ARG A 346 10.17 -7.80 -11.15
N LEU A 347 8.89 -7.59 -10.89
CA LEU A 347 7.89 -8.63 -11.00
C LEU A 347 7.35 -8.61 -12.42
N LEU A 348 7.89 -9.47 -13.27
CA LEU A 348 7.45 -9.63 -14.64
C LEU A 348 6.12 -10.36 -14.65
N TYR A 349 5.13 -9.77 -15.32
CA TYR A 349 3.83 -10.36 -15.57
C TYR A 349 3.71 -10.64 -17.06
N LEU A 350 3.93 -11.90 -17.47
CA LEU A 350 3.74 -12.35 -18.85
C LEU A 350 2.32 -12.89 -19.00
N TYR A 351 1.56 -12.33 -19.93
CA TYR A 351 0.16 -12.69 -20.12
C TYR A 351 -0.08 -13.13 -21.56
N ASP A 352 -0.56 -14.36 -21.74
CA ASP A 352 -0.97 -14.92 -23.03
C ASP A 352 -2.51 -14.86 -23.13
N PRO A 353 -3.10 -13.79 -23.70
CA PRO A 353 -4.53 -13.77 -23.96
C PRO A 353 -4.86 -14.95 -24.88
N MET A 354 -5.78 -15.80 -24.44
CA MET A 354 -6.35 -16.87 -25.28
C MET A 354 -6.69 -16.29 -26.66
N GLY A 355 -6.32 -17.01 -27.71
CA GLY A 355 -6.42 -16.57 -29.11
C GLY A 355 -7.84 -16.45 -29.66
N GLU A 356 -8.79 -15.92 -28.90
CA GLU A 356 -9.93 -15.23 -29.48
C GLU A 356 -9.37 -13.94 -30.10
N SER A 357 -9.55 -13.83 -31.41
CA SER A 357 -9.06 -12.74 -32.23
C SER A 357 -9.46 -11.38 -31.64
N LEU A 358 -8.64 -10.37 -31.86
CA LEU A 358 -8.94 -8.94 -31.63
C LEU A 358 -10.20 -8.45 -32.39
N GLU A 359 -11.01 -9.37 -32.94
CA GLU A 359 -12.19 -9.15 -33.77
C GLU A 359 -13.48 -9.04 -32.94
N GLN A 360 -13.52 -9.55 -31.70
CA GLN A 360 -14.67 -9.32 -30.81
C GLN A 360 -14.57 -7.96 -30.13
N ALA A 361 -14.85 -6.91 -30.91
CA ALA A 361 -14.94 -5.51 -30.48
C ALA A 361 -15.89 -5.26 -29.29
N ASP A 362 -16.78 -6.21 -28.97
CA ASP A 362 -17.74 -6.11 -27.85
C ASP A 362 -17.12 -6.33 -26.46
N ARG A 363 -15.83 -6.66 -26.36
CA ARG A 363 -15.17 -6.94 -25.07
C ARG A 363 -14.04 -5.98 -24.70
N VAL A 364 -14.27 -4.67 -24.88
CA VAL A 364 -13.42 -3.57 -24.32
C VAL A 364 -13.11 -3.77 -22.83
N ARG A 365 -14.01 -4.45 -22.08
CA ARG A 365 -13.83 -4.79 -20.66
C ARG A 365 -12.79 -5.89 -20.40
N GLU A 366 -12.51 -6.77 -21.36
CA GLU A 366 -11.55 -7.88 -21.24
C GLU A 366 -10.12 -7.49 -21.60
N GLN A 367 -9.92 -6.35 -22.27
CA GLN A 367 -8.60 -5.89 -22.70
C GLN A 367 -7.98 -4.82 -21.78
N GLN A 368 -8.53 -4.60 -20.58
CA GLN A 368 -8.01 -3.63 -19.59
C GLN A 368 -6.54 -3.85 -19.22
N TYR A 369 -5.98 -5.05 -19.48
CA TYR A 369 -4.57 -5.33 -19.29
C TYR A 369 -3.66 -4.49 -20.22
N LEU A 370 -4.11 -4.14 -21.43
CA LEU A 370 -3.34 -3.31 -22.38
C LEU A 370 -3.16 -1.87 -21.87
N ALA A 371 -4.16 -1.32 -21.17
CA ALA A 371 -4.09 0.02 -20.57
C ALA A 371 -3.01 0.15 -19.48
N HIS A 372 -2.50 -0.97 -18.98
CA HIS A 372 -1.47 -1.03 -17.95
C HIS A 372 -0.16 -1.67 -18.45
N ALA A 373 -0.04 -1.94 -19.75
CA ALA A 373 1.16 -2.52 -20.33
C ALA A 373 2.37 -1.58 -20.18
N ASP A 374 3.49 -2.12 -19.71
CA ASP A 374 4.80 -1.43 -19.71
C ASP A 374 5.57 -1.70 -21.02
N GLY A 375 5.16 -2.71 -21.78
CA GLY A 375 5.67 -3.06 -23.11
C GLY A 375 4.91 -4.25 -23.70
N VAL A 376 5.05 -4.51 -24.99
CA VAL A 376 4.34 -5.61 -25.69
C VAL A 376 5.34 -6.59 -26.28
N LEU A 377 5.05 -7.88 -26.15
CA LEU A 377 5.73 -8.92 -26.92
C LEU A 377 4.85 -9.26 -28.13
N PHE A 378 5.24 -8.79 -29.31
CA PHE A 378 4.48 -9.00 -30.54
C PHE A 378 5.02 -10.22 -31.28
N VAL A 379 4.20 -11.26 -31.42
CA VAL A 379 4.56 -12.55 -31.99
C VAL A 379 4.20 -12.57 -33.47
N VAL A 380 5.22 -12.69 -34.31
CA VAL A 380 5.12 -12.71 -35.78
C VAL A 380 5.32 -14.13 -36.27
N ASP A 381 4.27 -14.69 -36.85
CA ASP A 381 4.39 -15.88 -37.69
C ASP A 381 4.41 -15.44 -39.16
N VAL A 382 5.60 -15.41 -39.76
CA VAL A 382 5.74 -14.99 -41.16
C VAL A 382 5.12 -15.98 -42.15
N LEU A 383 4.96 -17.24 -41.75
CA LEU A 383 4.35 -18.27 -42.60
C LEU A 383 2.84 -18.08 -42.75
N ALA A 384 2.23 -17.24 -41.90
CA ALA A 384 0.84 -16.83 -42.03
C ALA A 384 0.65 -15.66 -43.01
N ASP A 385 1.73 -14.99 -43.45
CA ASP A 385 1.61 -13.84 -44.35
C ASP A 385 1.40 -14.27 -45.81
N ARG A 386 0.40 -13.67 -46.47
CA ARG A 386 0.06 -14.01 -47.86
C ARG A 386 1.16 -13.69 -48.86
N THR A 387 1.99 -12.69 -48.60
CA THR A 387 3.10 -12.31 -49.49
C THR A 387 4.25 -13.28 -49.37
N VAL A 388 4.57 -13.70 -48.15
CA VAL A 388 5.58 -14.74 -47.90
C VAL A 388 5.12 -16.07 -48.51
N ARG A 389 3.86 -16.47 -48.31
CA ARG A 389 3.31 -17.72 -48.87
C ARG A 389 3.34 -17.77 -50.39
N ARG A 390 3.17 -16.64 -51.08
CA ARG A 390 3.25 -16.58 -52.55
C ARG A 390 4.65 -16.91 -53.09
N ALA A 391 5.69 -16.75 -52.28
CA ALA A 391 7.07 -17.06 -52.67
C ALA A 391 7.46 -18.53 -52.41
N LEU A 392 6.63 -19.31 -51.70
CA LEU A 392 6.91 -20.70 -51.36
C LEU A 392 6.35 -21.66 -52.40
N HIS A 393 7.13 -22.66 -52.79
CA HIS A 393 6.74 -23.66 -53.77
C HIS A 393 7.25 -25.05 -53.38
N GLY A 394 6.53 -26.09 -53.80
CA GLY A 394 6.97 -27.49 -53.65
C GLY A 394 7.21 -27.89 -52.19
N ALA A 395 8.43 -28.36 -51.90
CA ALA A 395 8.81 -28.83 -50.57
C ALA A 395 8.70 -27.72 -49.50
N ASP A 396 9.00 -26.47 -49.84
CA ASP A 396 8.93 -25.33 -48.92
C ASP A 396 7.49 -25.02 -48.48
N ASP A 397 6.53 -25.13 -49.40
CA ASP A 397 5.10 -24.93 -49.08
C ASP A 397 4.59 -26.03 -48.15
N THR A 398 5.03 -27.27 -48.40
CA THR A 398 4.72 -28.44 -47.55
C THR A 398 5.30 -28.29 -46.14
N LEU A 399 6.54 -27.80 -46.03
CA LEU A 399 7.20 -27.50 -44.74
C LEU A 399 6.47 -26.38 -43.99
N ALA A 400 6.07 -25.32 -44.70
CA ALA A 400 5.34 -24.20 -44.12
C ALA A 400 3.97 -24.64 -43.58
N ASP A 401 3.25 -25.52 -44.30
CA ASP A 401 1.97 -26.09 -43.83
C ASP A 401 2.16 -27.00 -42.61
N GLY A 402 3.19 -27.84 -42.62
CA GLY A 402 3.55 -28.69 -41.48
C GLY A 402 3.84 -27.88 -40.20
N ALA A 403 4.32 -26.64 -40.36
CA ALA A 403 4.56 -25.70 -39.26
C ALA A 403 3.29 -25.06 -38.69
N ARG A 404 2.10 -25.39 -39.22
CA ARG A 404 0.78 -24.94 -38.76
C ARG A 404 0.71 -23.41 -38.61
N PRO A 405 0.76 -22.66 -39.73
CA PRO A 405 0.80 -21.20 -39.71
C PRO A 405 -0.39 -20.62 -38.94
N ALA A 406 -0.19 -19.44 -38.36
CA ALA A 406 -1.25 -18.73 -37.66
C ALA A 406 -2.43 -18.44 -38.59
N ALA A 407 -3.65 -18.43 -38.04
CA ALA A 407 -4.86 -18.17 -38.84
C ALA A 407 -4.90 -16.73 -39.39
N GLN A 408 -4.28 -15.79 -38.68
CA GLN A 408 -4.21 -14.39 -39.04
C GLN A 408 -2.76 -14.00 -39.33
N GLY A 409 -2.55 -13.27 -40.42
CA GLY A 409 -1.24 -12.74 -40.81
C GLY A 409 -0.74 -11.63 -39.88
N PRO A 410 0.58 -11.38 -39.87
CA PRO A 410 1.19 -10.44 -38.93
C PRO A 410 0.79 -8.97 -39.18
N VAL A 411 0.45 -8.61 -40.42
CA VAL A 411 -0.04 -7.26 -40.76
C VAL A 411 -1.42 -7.00 -40.15
N ASP A 412 -2.34 -7.96 -40.27
CA ASP A 412 -3.69 -7.81 -39.73
C ASP A 412 -3.67 -7.77 -38.19
N THR A 413 -2.85 -8.61 -37.56
CA THR A 413 -2.67 -8.56 -36.10
C THR A 413 -2.07 -7.23 -35.63
N TYR A 414 -1.16 -6.63 -36.39
CA TYR A 414 -0.61 -5.31 -36.10
C TYR A 414 -1.67 -4.21 -36.15
N GLN A 415 -2.52 -4.24 -37.17
CA GLN A 415 -3.62 -3.29 -37.31
C GLN A 415 -4.63 -3.42 -36.16
N GLY A 416 -4.96 -4.64 -35.76
CA GLY A 416 -5.80 -4.89 -34.58
C GLY A 416 -5.21 -4.29 -33.30
N LEU A 417 -3.92 -4.55 -33.03
CA LEU A 417 -3.23 -4.00 -31.85
C LEU A 417 -3.24 -2.46 -31.83
N THR A 418 -2.90 -1.83 -32.95
CA THR A 418 -2.80 -0.36 -33.04
C THR A 418 -4.16 0.33 -32.99
N GLY A 419 -5.22 -0.34 -33.45
CA GLY A 419 -6.61 0.07 -33.26
C GLY A 419 -7.01 0.06 -31.78
N GLU A 420 -6.80 -1.06 -31.09
CA GLU A 420 -7.16 -1.23 -29.68
C GLU A 420 -6.36 -0.30 -28.75
N LEU A 421 -5.06 -0.16 -28.97
CA LEU A 421 -4.24 0.78 -28.20
C LEU A 421 -4.72 2.23 -28.39
N ALA A 422 -5.10 2.63 -29.60
CA ALA A 422 -5.65 3.95 -29.85
C ALA A 422 -6.96 4.17 -29.07
N ALA A 423 -7.84 3.16 -29.02
CA ALA A 423 -9.10 3.21 -28.27
C ALA A 423 -8.88 3.30 -26.75
N LEU A 424 -7.94 2.51 -26.20
CA LEU A 424 -7.73 2.41 -24.75
C LEU A 424 -6.88 3.54 -24.16
N THR A 425 -5.90 4.05 -24.91
CA THR A 425 -4.87 4.95 -24.38
C THR A 425 -4.88 6.35 -25.00
N GLY A 426 -5.67 6.57 -26.06
CA GLY A 426 -5.73 7.85 -26.77
C GLY A 426 -4.46 8.22 -27.55
N GLY A 427 -3.45 7.35 -27.60
CA GLY A 427 -2.22 7.56 -28.36
C GLY A 427 -1.21 6.41 -28.27
N ARG A 428 -0.44 6.18 -29.34
CA ARG A 428 0.41 4.98 -29.53
C ARG A 428 1.86 5.12 -29.01
N GLY A 429 2.29 6.36 -28.70
CA GLY A 429 3.70 6.76 -28.82
C GLY A 429 4.65 6.44 -27.67
N ASP A 430 4.18 5.89 -26.55
CA ASP A 430 5.00 5.70 -25.33
C ASP A 430 5.32 4.23 -24.96
N LEU A 431 4.73 3.27 -25.67
CA LEU A 431 4.88 1.85 -25.38
C LEU A 431 6.06 1.26 -26.19
N PRO A 432 7.01 0.54 -25.56
CA PRO A 432 8.01 -0.23 -26.29
C PRO A 432 7.43 -1.57 -26.76
N VAL A 433 7.82 -2.00 -27.97
CA VAL A 433 7.39 -3.27 -28.55
C VAL A 433 8.60 -4.14 -28.89
N ALA A 434 8.56 -5.38 -28.43
CA ALA A 434 9.52 -6.40 -28.81
C ALA A 434 8.87 -7.35 -29.81
N VAL A 435 9.29 -7.28 -31.06
CA VAL A 435 8.77 -8.08 -32.18
C VAL A 435 9.57 -9.38 -32.25
N VAL A 436 8.89 -10.52 -32.13
CA VAL A 436 9.50 -11.84 -32.11
C VAL A 436 8.93 -12.67 -33.25
N VAL A 437 9.77 -12.94 -34.25
CA VAL A 437 9.52 -13.91 -35.31
C VAL A 437 9.69 -15.31 -34.74
N THR A 438 8.63 -16.11 -34.78
CA THR A 438 8.62 -17.49 -34.26
C THR A 438 8.93 -18.51 -35.36
N LYS A 439 9.02 -19.79 -34.98
CA LYS A 439 9.20 -20.93 -35.90
C LYS A 439 10.50 -20.85 -36.71
N ARG A 440 11.54 -20.26 -36.13
CA ARG A 440 12.85 -20.10 -36.78
C ARG A 440 13.45 -21.44 -37.25
N ASP A 441 13.22 -22.51 -36.52
CA ASP A 441 13.60 -23.88 -36.87
C ASP A 441 13.02 -24.35 -38.21
N VAL A 442 11.84 -23.85 -38.59
CA VAL A 442 11.25 -24.10 -39.90
C VAL A 442 11.79 -23.11 -40.93
N LEU A 443 11.89 -21.83 -40.56
CA LEU A 443 12.39 -20.77 -41.45
C LEU A 443 13.83 -21.02 -41.92
N ASP A 444 14.69 -21.56 -41.06
CA ASP A 444 16.07 -21.91 -41.39
C ASP A 444 16.15 -23.07 -42.40
N ARG A 445 15.05 -23.78 -42.67
CA ARG A 445 14.94 -24.92 -43.61
C ARG A 445 14.21 -24.60 -44.90
N ILE A 446 13.62 -23.41 -45.02
CA ILE A 446 12.91 -22.98 -46.24
C ILE A 446 13.94 -22.39 -47.19
N GLU A 447 14.13 -23.00 -48.36
CA GLU A 447 15.16 -22.59 -49.32
C GLU A 447 14.77 -21.32 -50.09
N ALA A 448 13.47 -21.14 -50.35
CA ALA A 448 12.92 -19.97 -51.04
C ALA A 448 13.06 -18.65 -50.24
N LEU A 449 13.41 -18.72 -48.95
CA LEU A 449 13.58 -17.55 -48.10
C LEU A 449 15.04 -17.45 -47.61
N PRO A 450 15.61 -16.24 -47.54
CA PRO A 450 16.90 -16.07 -46.86
C PRO A 450 16.77 -16.47 -45.38
N ALA A 451 17.80 -17.07 -44.80
CA ALA A 451 17.78 -17.43 -43.38
C ALA A 451 17.76 -16.15 -42.48
N PRO A 452 16.99 -16.13 -41.37
CA PRO A 452 16.99 -15.03 -40.41
C PRO A 452 18.39 -14.73 -39.83
N GLY A 453 18.96 -13.60 -40.25
CA GLY A 453 20.25 -13.12 -39.78
C GLY A 453 20.22 -12.40 -38.43
N ALA A 454 21.27 -11.60 -38.15
CA ALA A 454 21.31 -10.78 -36.94
C ALA A 454 20.35 -9.58 -36.97
N ARG A 455 20.16 -8.99 -38.16
CA ARG A 455 19.26 -7.86 -38.43
C ARG A 455 17.91 -8.37 -38.92
N VAL A 456 17.08 -8.80 -37.97
CA VAL A 456 15.75 -9.36 -38.26
C VAL A 456 14.82 -8.32 -38.89
N ASP A 457 15.04 -7.03 -38.60
CA ASP A 457 14.37 -5.90 -39.23
C ASP A 457 14.66 -5.81 -40.74
N GLU A 458 15.93 -5.92 -41.14
CA GLU A 458 16.34 -5.92 -42.55
C GLU A 458 15.83 -7.19 -43.26
N TRP A 459 15.91 -8.34 -42.57
CA TRP A 459 15.40 -9.61 -43.07
C TRP A 459 13.88 -9.58 -43.32
N LEU A 460 13.09 -9.05 -42.38
CA LEU A 460 11.64 -8.83 -42.57
C LEU A 460 11.37 -7.93 -43.79
N GLY A 461 12.22 -6.92 -44.01
CA GLY A 461 12.19 -6.09 -45.22
C GLY A 461 12.39 -6.89 -46.50
N ALA A 462 13.40 -7.75 -46.53
CA ALA A 462 13.77 -8.56 -47.69
C ALA A 462 12.68 -9.57 -48.10
N ILE A 463 11.92 -10.11 -47.14
CA ILE A 463 10.82 -11.05 -47.42
C ILE A 463 9.47 -10.37 -47.68
N GLY A 464 9.46 -9.05 -47.92
CA GLY A 464 8.26 -8.29 -48.29
C GLY A 464 7.46 -7.71 -47.13
N LEU A 465 7.93 -7.83 -45.88
CA LEU A 465 7.30 -7.29 -44.68
C LEU A 465 7.88 -5.94 -44.22
N GLY A 466 8.58 -5.22 -45.11
CA GLY A 466 9.16 -3.91 -44.78
C GLY A 466 8.14 -2.84 -44.36
N GLY A 467 6.89 -2.95 -44.82
CA GLY A 467 5.79 -2.10 -44.36
C GLY A 467 5.49 -2.28 -42.87
N LEU A 468 5.51 -3.52 -42.38
CA LEU A 468 5.29 -3.86 -40.98
C LEU A 468 6.40 -3.29 -40.08
N VAL A 469 7.67 -3.43 -40.50
CA VAL A 469 8.83 -2.88 -39.79
C VAL A 469 8.74 -1.36 -39.66
N ARG A 470 8.39 -0.66 -40.74
CA ARG A 470 8.18 0.79 -40.73
C ARG A 470 7.03 1.20 -39.82
N GLY A 471 5.92 0.46 -39.86
CA GLY A 471 4.78 0.66 -38.96
C GLY A 471 5.21 0.62 -37.50
N PHE A 472 5.83 -0.47 -37.06
CA PHE A 472 6.30 -0.59 -35.67
C PHE A 472 7.29 0.52 -35.27
N THR A 473 8.19 0.90 -36.18
CA THR A 473 9.20 1.94 -35.92
C THR A 473 8.58 3.33 -35.83
N HIS A 474 7.46 3.56 -36.53
CA HIS A 474 6.74 4.82 -36.53
C HIS A 474 5.80 4.97 -35.32
N ASP A 475 5.00 3.95 -35.04
CA ASP A 475 3.89 4.01 -34.09
C ASP A 475 4.34 3.90 -32.63
N PHE A 476 5.45 3.21 -32.34
CA PHE A 476 5.89 2.88 -30.98
C PHE A 476 7.14 3.65 -30.53
N LYS A 477 7.35 3.74 -29.22
CA LYS A 477 8.46 4.50 -28.62
C LYS A 477 9.82 3.93 -28.97
N ALA A 478 9.90 2.61 -28.94
CA ALA A 478 11.09 1.83 -29.24
C ALA A 478 10.66 0.46 -29.72
N THR A 479 11.37 -0.06 -30.71
CA THR A 479 11.09 -1.36 -31.30
C THR A 479 12.38 -2.17 -31.37
N GLY A 480 12.29 -3.44 -31.00
CA GLY A 480 13.36 -4.42 -31.25
C GLY A 480 12.81 -5.63 -31.99
N PHE A 481 13.67 -6.32 -32.74
CA PHE A 481 13.29 -7.46 -33.58
C PHE A 481 14.18 -8.67 -33.27
N TRP A 482 13.55 -9.82 -33.05
CA TRP A 482 14.20 -11.10 -32.77
C TRP A 482 13.58 -12.21 -33.60
N ALA A 483 14.37 -13.24 -33.89
CA ALA A 483 13.90 -14.49 -34.49
C ALA A 483 14.27 -15.62 -33.54
N VAL A 484 13.29 -16.42 -33.11
CA VAL A 484 13.42 -17.42 -32.06
C VAL A 484 12.80 -18.73 -32.52
N SER A 485 13.50 -19.83 -32.27
CA SER A 485 12.88 -21.16 -32.30
C SER A 485 12.47 -21.56 -30.89
N ALA A 486 11.17 -21.51 -30.62
CA ALA A 486 10.65 -21.88 -29.30
C ALA A 486 10.74 -23.40 -29.06
N SER A 487 10.58 -24.21 -30.12
CA SER A 487 10.81 -25.66 -30.11
C SER A 487 12.27 -25.97 -29.79
N ALA A 488 13.25 -25.35 -30.46
CA ALA A 488 14.66 -25.60 -30.17
C ALA A 488 15.11 -25.05 -28.79
N ALA A 489 14.37 -24.11 -28.21
CA ALA A 489 14.64 -23.58 -26.87
C ALA A 489 14.01 -24.42 -25.74
N THR A 490 13.10 -25.35 -26.05
CA THR A 490 12.33 -26.12 -25.05
C THR A 490 12.31 -27.62 -25.36
N GLY A 491 11.82 -28.45 -24.43
CA GLY A 491 11.76 -29.90 -24.63
C GLY A 491 13.12 -30.60 -24.60
N THR A 492 13.13 -31.84 -25.10
CA THR A 492 14.32 -32.71 -25.06
C THR A 492 15.39 -32.24 -26.05
N GLY A 493 16.65 -32.14 -25.58
CA GLY A 493 17.76 -31.67 -26.44
C GLY A 493 17.79 -30.15 -26.71
N ALA A 494 17.04 -29.36 -25.95
CA ALA A 494 16.99 -27.91 -26.12
C ALA A 494 18.36 -27.23 -26.15
N LEU A 495 18.55 -26.35 -27.12
CA LEU A 495 19.78 -25.61 -27.34
C LEU A 495 19.88 -24.43 -26.38
N ASP A 496 20.93 -24.43 -25.57
CA ASP A 496 21.23 -23.39 -24.59
C ASP A 496 21.37 -21.99 -25.22
N SER A 497 21.84 -21.91 -26.46
CA SER A 497 21.91 -20.67 -27.24
C SER A 497 20.52 -20.12 -27.60
N GLU A 498 19.59 -20.99 -27.98
CA GLU A 498 18.21 -20.59 -28.32
C GLU A 498 17.38 -20.28 -27.08
N ARG A 499 17.58 -21.01 -25.96
CA ARG A 499 17.05 -20.63 -24.64
C ARG A 499 17.40 -19.19 -24.29
N ARG A 500 18.69 -18.84 -24.35
CA ARG A 500 19.12 -17.47 -24.02
C ARG A 500 18.53 -16.44 -24.97
N ARG A 501 18.51 -16.73 -26.28
CA ARG A 501 17.92 -15.87 -27.31
C ARG A 501 16.44 -15.62 -27.06
N ALA A 502 15.68 -16.65 -26.66
CA ALA A 502 14.26 -16.53 -26.37
C ALA A 502 13.95 -15.55 -25.22
N ALA A 503 14.86 -15.39 -24.25
CA ALA A 503 14.71 -14.44 -23.15
C ALA A 503 15.12 -12.99 -23.50
N GLU A 504 15.92 -12.76 -24.54
CA GLU A 504 16.42 -11.43 -24.93
C GLU A 504 15.31 -10.37 -25.13
N PRO A 505 14.19 -10.66 -25.83
CA PRO A 505 13.09 -9.70 -26.01
C PRO A 505 12.53 -9.19 -24.67
N VAL A 506 12.37 -10.08 -23.70
CA VAL A 506 11.84 -9.75 -22.38
C VAL A 506 12.88 -9.03 -21.53
N LEU A 507 14.16 -9.42 -21.60
CA LEU A 507 15.25 -8.70 -20.94
C LEU A 507 15.38 -7.27 -21.49
N TRP A 508 15.17 -7.07 -22.80
CA TRP A 508 15.15 -5.75 -23.43
C TRP A 508 14.00 -4.86 -22.93
N LEU A 509 12.82 -5.44 -22.71
CA LEU A 509 11.69 -4.74 -22.09
C LEU A 509 11.97 -4.43 -20.61
N LEU A 510 12.50 -5.40 -19.86
CA LEU A 510 12.86 -5.22 -18.44
C LEU A 510 13.95 -4.16 -18.26
N ALA A 511 14.89 -4.03 -19.19
CA ALA A 511 15.90 -2.97 -19.17
C ALA A 511 15.26 -1.56 -19.13
N ARG A 512 14.19 -1.36 -19.90
CA ARG A 512 13.42 -0.10 -19.97
C ARG A 512 12.61 0.17 -18.71
N SER A 513 12.28 -0.86 -17.94
CA SER A 513 11.73 -0.69 -16.60
C SER A 513 12.76 -0.21 -15.56
N GLY A 514 14.04 -0.10 -15.94
CA GLY A 514 15.17 0.28 -15.09
C GLY A 514 15.91 -0.90 -14.45
N LEU A 515 15.66 -2.14 -14.89
CA LEU A 515 16.47 -3.30 -14.50
C LEU A 515 17.84 -3.24 -15.22
N ARG A 516 18.94 -3.54 -14.54
CA ARG A 516 20.30 -3.41 -15.11
C ARG A 516 20.71 -4.61 -15.97
N VAL A 517 19.88 -4.97 -16.95
CA VAL A 517 20.06 -6.14 -17.85
C VAL A 517 20.41 -5.74 -19.28
N ALA A 518 20.53 -4.44 -19.60
CA ALA A 518 20.79 -3.97 -20.97
C ALA A 518 22.05 -4.61 -21.58
N ALA A 519 23.16 -4.62 -20.83
CA ALA A 519 24.43 -5.22 -21.25
C ALA A 519 24.36 -6.73 -21.56
N LEU A 520 23.32 -7.45 -21.10
CA LEU A 520 23.11 -8.86 -21.44
C LEU A 520 22.50 -9.04 -22.83
N VAL A 521 21.84 -8.00 -23.34
CA VAL A 521 21.10 -8.01 -24.61
C VAL A 521 21.87 -7.25 -25.71
N GLU A 522 22.87 -6.45 -25.34
CA GLU A 522 23.54 -5.45 -26.17
C GLU A 522 24.57 -6.02 -27.17
N SER A 523 24.18 -7.05 -27.92
CA SER A 523 24.87 -7.48 -29.15
C SER A 523 24.18 -6.97 -30.43
N ARG A 524 23.02 -6.31 -30.34
CA ARG A 524 22.22 -5.81 -31.47
C ARG A 524 21.51 -4.49 -31.10
N GLY A 525 22.12 -3.36 -31.43
CA GLY A 525 21.61 -2.03 -31.06
C GLY A 525 20.21 -1.72 -31.61
N PRO A 526 19.41 -0.87 -30.93
CA PRO A 526 18.06 -0.50 -31.38
C PRO A 526 18.11 0.38 -32.65
N VAL A 527 17.11 0.23 -33.53
CA VAL A 527 16.90 1.14 -34.66
C VAL A 527 16.30 2.46 -34.14
N PRO A 528 16.98 3.61 -34.26
CA PRO A 528 16.47 4.88 -33.79
C PRO A 528 15.25 5.33 -34.60
N ARG A 529 14.31 5.99 -33.91
CA ARG A 529 13.10 6.57 -34.48
C ARG A 529 13.48 7.63 -35.51
N GLN A 530 13.15 7.42 -36.79
CA GLN A 530 13.40 8.42 -37.84
C GLN A 530 12.59 9.69 -37.53
N GLY A 531 13.30 10.80 -37.35
CA GLY A 531 12.75 12.07 -36.89
C GLY A 531 11.67 12.61 -37.84
N ARG A 532 10.62 13.16 -37.25
CA ARG A 532 9.57 13.94 -37.92
C ARG A 532 10.25 15.15 -38.57
N ARG A 533 10.34 15.15 -39.90
CA ARG A 533 10.83 16.30 -40.68
C ARG A 533 9.83 17.45 -40.49
N THR A 534 10.08 18.31 -39.52
CA THR A 534 9.33 19.56 -39.35
C THR A 534 9.86 20.55 -40.37
N ASP A 535 9.15 20.67 -41.50
CA ASP A 535 9.32 21.77 -42.43
C ASP A 535 9.04 23.08 -41.69
N THR A 536 10.12 23.76 -41.30
CA THR A 536 10.09 25.15 -40.83
C THR A 536 10.71 25.99 -41.93
N ARG A 537 9.91 26.26 -42.96
CA ARG A 537 10.19 27.32 -43.94
C ARG A 537 9.89 28.66 -43.25
N LYS A 538 10.92 29.37 -42.78
CA LYS A 538 10.87 30.82 -42.53
C LYS A 538 12.29 31.41 -42.42
N GLN A 539 12.40 32.65 -42.90
CA GLN A 539 13.59 33.49 -43.12
C GLN A 539 14.27 33.19 -44.46
N GLY A 540 14.45 34.13 -45.39
CA GLY A 540 14.30 35.59 -45.33
C GLY A 540 15.37 36.15 -46.26
N VAL A 541 14.96 36.58 -47.46
CA VAL A 541 15.85 37.32 -48.37
C VAL A 541 15.44 38.79 -48.29
N ARG A 542 16.32 39.59 -47.71
CA ARG A 542 16.41 41.03 -47.95
C ARG A 542 17.88 41.40 -48.09
N GLN A 543 18.12 42.21 -49.12
CA GLN A 543 19.31 43.01 -49.48
C GLN A 543 20.25 42.42 -50.54
N GLY A 544 20.41 43.23 -51.58
CA GLY A 544 20.97 42.98 -52.91
C GLY A 544 20.07 43.68 -53.92
#